data_AF-A0A6L5YMZ9-F1
#
_entry.id   AF-A0A6L5YMZ9-F1
#
_cell.length_a   1.000
_cell.length_b   1.000
_cell.length_c   1.000
_cell.angle_alpha   90.00
_cell.angle_beta   90.00
_cell.angle_gamma   90.00
#
_symmetry.space_group_name_H-M   'P 1'
#
loop_
_entity.id
_entity.type
_entity.pdbx_description
1 polymer ?
#
loop_
_entity_poly.entity_id
_entity_poly.type
_entity_poly.pdbx_seq_one_letter_code
_entity_poly.pdbx_strand_id
1 'polypeptide(L)'
;MEKLRIKKKEYDIEGIEKDGNLLKIMFSSETDNIKFAGTMDLLTAGGELEATICGYTTVYKVDGSTVVLSNDGSVYTEPVSEPDPVTPELTEEQKQEQERLAKVTETESRIAAIDAEFKTLDYIGIKIATGRASISDYEPEIARMSELADEKNELETQLTDLQSTKEVE
;
A
#
# COMPACT_ATOMS: atom_id res chain seq x y z
N MET A 1 -16.84 -8.35 45.75
CA MET A 1 -16.30 -7.48 44.71
C MET A 1 -15.78 -6.24 45.39
N GLU A 2 -14.67 -5.71 44.94
CA GLU A 2 -14.14 -4.43 45.44
C GLU A 2 -15.05 -3.29 45.00
N LYS A 3 -15.04 -2.21 45.77
CA LYS A 3 -15.87 -1.03 45.49
C LYS A 3 -15.03 0.22 45.49
N LEU A 4 -15.32 1.11 44.56
CA LEU A 4 -14.76 2.47 44.56
C LEU A 4 -15.84 3.44 45.03
N ARG A 5 -15.56 4.22 46.06
CA ARG A 5 -16.48 5.24 46.58
C ARG A 5 -16.03 6.64 46.17
N ILE A 6 -16.94 7.36 45.50
CA ILE A 6 -16.73 8.71 44.97
C ILE A 6 -17.90 9.59 45.44
N LYS A 7 -17.61 10.66 46.20
CA LYS A 7 -18.63 11.61 46.72
C LYS A 7 -19.88 10.92 47.32
N LYS A 8 -19.68 9.87 48.13
CA LYS A 8 -20.72 9.04 48.78
C LYS A 8 -21.49 8.06 47.88
N LYS A 9 -21.13 7.92 46.60
CA LYS A 9 -21.63 6.85 45.72
C LYS A 9 -20.59 5.74 45.63
N GLU A 10 -21.03 4.50 45.70
CA GLU A 10 -20.18 3.32 45.57
C GLU A 10 -20.39 2.68 44.20
N TYR A 11 -19.30 2.24 43.58
CA TYR A 11 -19.28 1.64 42.25
C TYR A 11 -18.55 0.30 42.35
N ASP A 12 -19.11 -0.75 41.76
CA ASP A 12 -18.45 -2.04 41.66
C ASP A 12 -17.32 -1.98 40.62
N ILE A 13 -16.13 -2.41 41.03
CA ILE A 13 -14.95 -2.45 40.17
C ILE A 13 -14.40 -3.87 40.08
N GLU A 14 -13.82 -4.17 38.92
CA GLU A 14 -13.05 -5.39 38.67
C GLU A 14 -11.58 -5.20 39.05
N GLY A 15 -11.09 -3.97 39.04
CA GLY A 15 -9.75 -3.66 39.49
C GLY A 15 -9.34 -2.20 39.26
N ILE A 16 -8.19 -1.87 39.82
CA ILE A 16 -7.57 -0.56 39.70
C ILE A 16 -6.07 -0.68 39.51
N GLU A 17 -5.54 0.03 38.53
CA GLU A 17 -4.12 0.01 38.15
C GLU A 17 -3.59 1.43 38.12
N LYS A 18 -2.41 1.64 38.73
CA LYS A 18 -1.72 2.92 38.71
C LYS A 18 -0.51 2.81 37.79
N ASP A 19 -0.42 3.70 36.82
CA ASP A 19 0.71 3.83 35.90
C ASP A 19 1.20 5.28 35.86
N GLY A 20 2.17 5.59 36.72
CA GLY A 20 2.71 6.95 36.86
C GLY A 20 1.63 7.98 37.18
N ASN A 21 1.42 8.90 36.24
CA ASN A 21 0.43 9.98 36.31
C ASN A 21 -1.00 9.55 35.92
N LEU A 22 -1.16 8.31 35.46
CA LEU A 22 -2.44 7.74 35.05
C LEU A 22 -2.97 6.74 36.08
N LEU A 23 -4.29 6.71 36.24
CA LEU A 23 -5.01 5.75 37.07
C LEU A 23 -6.12 5.14 36.22
N LYS A 24 -6.02 3.84 36.00
CA LYS A 24 -6.99 3.05 35.25
C LYS A 24 -7.92 2.34 36.22
N ILE A 25 -9.21 2.57 36.07
CA ILE A 25 -10.27 1.97 36.88
C ILE A 25 -11.15 1.14 35.95
N MET A 26 -11.28 -0.14 36.24
CA MET A 26 -12.11 -1.08 35.47
C MET A 26 -13.39 -1.32 36.26
N PHE A 27 -14.51 -0.77 35.81
CA PHE A 27 -15.82 -0.96 36.42
C PHE A 27 -16.45 -2.27 35.96
N SER A 28 -17.22 -2.91 36.83
CA SER A 28 -17.93 -4.17 36.50
C SER A 28 -19.12 -3.97 35.55
N SER A 29 -19.54 -2.72 35.33
CA SER A 29 -20.57 -2.34 34.37
C SER A 29 -20.26 -0.97 33.79
N GLU A 30 -20.91 -0.60 32.68
CA GLU A 30 -20.85 0.77 32.17
C GLU A 30 -21.35 1.74 33.25
N THR A 31 -20.56 2.78 33.49
CA THR A 31 -20.87 3.81 34.47
C THR A 31 -20.97 5.15 33.78
N ASP A 32 -22.17 5.47 33.29
CA ASP A 32 -22.41 6.75 32.66
C ASP A 32 -22.21 7.91 33.64
N ASN A 33 -21.44 8.91 33.20
CA ASN A 33 -21.33 10.22 33.84
C ASN A 33 -20.79 10.23 35.29
N ILE A 34 -19.83 9.37 35.64
CA ILE A 34 -19.11 9.50 36.91
C ILE A 34 -18.33 10.83 36.91
N LYS A 35 -18.60 11.67 37.91
CA LYS A 35 -17.83 12.89 38.16
C LYS A 35 -16.71 12.61 39.15
N PHE A 36 -15.53 12.33 38.61
CA PHE A 36 -14.29 12.18 39.36
C PHE A 36 -13.84 13.55 39.86
N ALA A 37 -14.23 13.91 41.08
CA ALA A 37 -13.85 15.17 41.68
C ALA A 37 -13.62 14.98 43.19
N GLY A 38 -12.40 15.27 43.63
CA GLY A 38 -11.97 15.11 45.01
C GLY A 38 -11.27 13.77 45.25
N THR A 39 -11.46 13.21 46.44
CA THR A 39 -10.88 11.93 46.85
C THR A 39 -11.79 10.76 46.49
N MET A 40 -11.18 9.61 46.24
CA MET A 40 -11.86 8.35 45.99
C MET A 40 -11.38 7.35 47.03
N ASP A 41 -12.29 6.60 47.62
CA ASP A 41 -11.96 5.58 48.60
C ASP A 41 -12.10 4.20 47.96
N LEU A 42 -11.05 3.39 48.02
CA LEU A 42 -11.05 1.99 47.62
C LEU A 42 -11.49 1.14 48.80
N LEU A 43 -12.53 0.33 48.61
CA LEU A 43 -13.05 -0.58 49.62
C LEU A 43 -12.82 -2.03 49.18
N THR A 44 -12.34 -2.86 50.11
CA THR A 44 -12.19 -4.29 49.90
C THR A 44 -13.55 -4.96 49.68
N ALA A 45 -13.55 -6.22 49.25
CA ALA A 45 -14.78 -7.01 49.14
C ALA A 45 -15.56 -7.15 50.47
N GLY A 46 -14.90 -6.95 51.62
CA GLY A 46 -15.52 -6.92 52.94
C GLY A 46 -16.14 -5.58 53.34
N GLY A 47 -16.02 -4.54 52.49
CA GLY A 47 -16.50 -3.19 52.78
C GLY A 47 -15.57 -2.37 53.69
N GLU A 48 -14.34 -2.84 53.91
CA GLU A 48 -13.33 -2.11 54.68
C GLU A 48 -12.55 -1.16 53.78
N LEU A 49 -12.18 0.02 54.30
CA LEU A 49 -11.36 0.99 53.58
C LEU A 49 -9.94 0.44 53.39
N GLU A 50 -9.53 0.27 52.15
CA GLU A 50 -8.18 -0.19 51.80
C GLU A 50 -7.23 0.97 51.53
N ALA A 51 -7.67 1.93 50.71
CA ALA A 51 -6.86 3.07 50.34
C ALA A 51 -7.71 4.29 49.99
N THR A 52 -7.16 5.49 50.19
CA THR A 52 -7.75 6.74 49.69
C THR A 52 -6.86 7.29 48.57
N ILE A 53 -7.45 7.47 47.40
CA ILE A 53 -6.82 7.95 46.18
C ILE A 53 -7.18 9.43 46.00
N CYS A 54 -6.17 10.25 45.74
CA CYS A 54 -6.32 11.69 45.55
C CYS A 54 -5.46 12.18 44.38
N GLY A 55 -5.76 13.39 43.88
CA GLY A 55 -4.97 14.05 42.83
C GLY A 55 -5.40 13.75 41.39
N TYR A 56 -6.16 12.68 41.13
CA TYR A 56 -6.65 12.32 39.79
C TYR A 56 -7.94 13.09 39.45
N THR A 57 -7.80 14.30 38.92
CA THR A 57 -8.94 15.21 38.66
C THR A 57 -9.34 15.31 37.19
N THR A 58 -8.53 14.81 36.27
CA THR A 58 -8.76 14.94 34.82
C THR A 58 -9.08 13.58 34.22
N VAL A 59 -10.14 13.48 33.41
CA VAL A 59 -10.42 12.27 32.65
C VAL A 59 -9.50 12.24 31.43
N TYR A 60 -8.61 11.26 31.38
CA TYR A 60 -7.66 11.07 30.28
C TYR A 60 -8.32 10.37 29.10
N LYS A 61 -8.96 9.20 29.34
CA LYS A 61 -9.65 8.39 28.33
C LYS A 61 -10.79 7.60 28.96
N VAL A 62 -11.89 7.42 28.24
CA VAL A 62 -12.99 6.52 28.61
C VAL A 62 -13.15 5.49 27.50
N ASP A 63 -13.16 4.21 27.86
CA ASP A 63 -13.27 3.08 26.94
C ASP A 63 -14.22 2.02 27.53
N GLY A 64 -15.50 2.14 27.22
CA GLY A 64 -16.57 1.31 27.79
C GLY A 64 -16.64 1.43 29.32
N SER A 65 -16.44 0.31 30.03
CA SER A 65 -16.39 0.27 31.50
C SER A 65 -15.02 0.60 32.09
N THR A 66 -14.03 0.98 31.28
CA THR A 66 -12.71 1.41 31.75
C THR A 66 -12.60 2.92 31.69
N VAL A 67 -12.22 3.54 32.82
CA VAL A 67 -11.92 4.97 32.89
C VAL A 67 -10.46 5.16 33.27
N VAL A 68 -9.74 5.97 32.50
CA VAL A 68 -8.38 6.40 32.79
C VAL A 68 -8.41 7.86 33.24
N LEU A 69 -7.87 8.13 34.42
CA LEU A 69 -7.73 9.47 34.99
C LEU A 69 -6.27 9.91 34.98
N SER A 70 -6.03 11.20 34.84
CA SER A 70 -4.72 11.85 34.98
C SER A 70 -4.68 12.70 36.26
N ASN A 71 -3.53 12.74 36.91
CA ASN A 71 -3.23 13.63 38.04
C ASN A 71 -2.42 14.90 37.66
N ASP A 72 -1.94 15.01 36.43
CA ASP A 72 -1.11 16.12 35.94
C ASP A 72 -1.85 17.05 34.98
N GLY A 73 -3.12 16.75 34.69
CA GLY A 73 -3.96 17.53 33.79
C GLY A 73 -3.87 17.09 32.33
N SER A 74 -3.09 16.05 32.00
CA SER A 74 -3.00 15.50 30.66
C SER A 74 -4.35 15.00 30.15
N VAL A 75 -4.63 15.27 28.89
CA VAL A 75 -5.80 14.76 28.15
C VAL A 75 -5.29 13.87 27.02
N TYR A 76 -6.01 12.78 26.73
CA TYR A 76 -5.64 11.90 25.63
C TYR A 76 -5.71 12.67 24.30
N THR A 77 -4.62 12.58 23.53
CA THR A 77 -4.56 13.06 22.16
C THR A 77 -4.32 11.85 21.29
N GLU A 78 -5.21 11.62 20.32
CA GLU A 78 -4.99 10.58 19.32
C GLU A 78 -3.72 10.92 18.54
N PRO A 79 -2.81 9.96 18.32
CA PRO A 79 -1.66 10.19 17.47
C PRO A 79 -2.14 10.55 16.06
N VAL A 80 -1.66 11.67 15.52
CA VAL A 80 -1.95 12.06 14.13
C VAL A 80 -1.19 11.10 13.24
N SER A 81 -1.90 10.36 12.40
CA SER A 81 -1.29 9.54 11.35
C SER A 81 -0.39 10.43 10.49
N GLU A 82 0.85 10.01 10.25
CA GLU A 82 1.72 10.68 9.29
C GLU A 82 1.02 10.73 7.92
N PRO A 83 1.13 11.84 7.17
CA PRO A 83 0.55 11.91 5.83
C PRO A 83 1.18 10.83 4.95
N ASP A 84 0.36 10.17 4.14
CA ASP A 84 0.85 9.22 3.15
C ASP A 84 1.92 9.87 2.25
N PRO A 85 3.00 9.14 1.89
CA PRO A 85 4.01 9.68 1.00
C PRO A 85 3.37 10.06 -0.34
N VAL A 86 3.47 11.34 -0.70
CA VAL A 86 3.05 11.81 -2.02
C VAL A 86 3.94 11.17 -3.07
N THR A 87 3.33 10.30 -3.89
CA THR A 87 4.00 9.77 -5.08
C THR A 87 4.06 10.90 -6.10
N PRO A 88 5.25 11.29 -6.60
CA PRO A 88 5.33 12.36 -7.59
C PRO A 88 4.58 11.93 -8.86
N GLU A 89 3.63 12.76 -9.30
CA GLU A 89 2.97 12.56 -10.59
C GLU A 89 3.98 12.79 -11.71
N LEU A 90 3.99 11.89 -12.69
CA LEU A 90 4.81 12.06 -13.89
C LEU A 90 4.35 13.31 -14.64
N THR A 91 5.31 14.13 -15.06
CA THR A 91 5.03 15.25 -15.97
C THR A 91 4.53 14.70 -17.31
N GLU A 92 3.84 15.55 -18.07
CA GLU A 92 3.35 15.14 -19.40
C GLU A 92 4.49 14.71 -20.33
N GLU A 93 5.64 15.39 -20.26
CA GLU A 93 6.88 15.04 -20.96
C GLU A 93 7.37 13.63 -20.59
N GLN A 94 7.35 13.28 -19.29
CA GLN A 94 7.77 11.96 -18.83
C GLN A 94 6.83 10.85 -19.33
N LYS A 95 5.52 11.12 -19.40
CA LYS A 95 4.54 10.17 -19.95
C LYS A 95 4.74 9.98 -21.45
N GLN A 96 4.97 11.06 -22.19
CA GLN A 96 5.23 11.01 -23.62
C GLN A 96 6.51 10.24 -23.93
N GLU A 97 7.59 10.46 -23.18
CA GLU A 97 8.83 9.70 -23.33
C GLU A 97 8.63 8.21 -22.99
N GLN A 98 7.86 7.89 -21.95
CA GLN A 98 7.54 6.50 -21.62
C GLN A 98 6.75 5.80 -22.73
N GLU A 99 5.76 6.49 -23.32
CA GLU A 99 5.00 5.95 -24.46
C GLU A 99 5.89 5.75 -25.69
N ARG A 100 6.78 6.70 -25.98
CA ARG A 100 7.75 6.60 -27.07
C ARG A 100 8.69 5.40 -26.87
N LEU A 101 9.25 5.22 -25.67
CA LEU A 101 10.10 4.08 -25.34
C LEU A 101 9.36 2.75 -25.43
N ALA A 102 8.09 2.72 -25.04
CA ALA A 102 7.24 1.53 -25.20
C ALA A 102 7.08 1.17 -26.68
N LYS A 103 6.78 2.14 -27.56
CA LYS A 103 6.70 1.94 -29.00
C LYS A 103 8.01 1.47 -29.62
N VAL A 104 9.14 2.06 -29.20
CA VAL A 104 10.48 1.61 -29.63
C VAL A 104 10.71 0.14 -29.29
N THR A 105 10.43 -0.23 -28.03
CA THR A 105 10.62 -1.61 -27.54
C THR A 105 9.72 -2.62 -28.29
N GLU A 106 8.48 -2.22 -28.58
CA GLU A 106 7.54 -3.03 -29.36
C GLU A 106 8.03 -3.24 -30.79
N THR A 107 8.44 -2.16 -31.48
CA THR A 107 8.96 -2.23 -32.85
C THR A 107 10.22 -3.09 -32.94
N GLU A 108 11.17 -2.93 -32.01
CA GLU A 108 12.38 -3.77 -31.93
C GLU A 108 12.03 -5.25 -31.72
N SER A 109 11.04 -5.54 -30.87
CA SER A 109 10.58 -6.90 -30.61
C SER A 109 9.96 -7.54 -31.86
N ARG A 110 9.19 -6.77 -32.65
CA ARG A 110 8.61 -7.24 -33.91
C ARG A 110 9.67 -7.52 -34.96
N ILE A 111 10.66 -6.63 -35.12
CA ILE A 111 11.80 -6.86 -36.02
C ILE A 111 12.55 -8.14 -35.62
N ALA A 112 12.81 -8.33 -34.33
CA ALA A 112 13.48 -9.54 -33.83
C ALA A 112 12.67 -10.82 -34.09
N ALA A 113 11.33 -10.75 -34.01
CA ALA A 113 10.44 -11.87 -34.33
C ALA A 113 10.50 -12.22 -35.83
N ILE A 114 10.47 -11.20 -36.70
CA ILE A 114 10.63 -11.39 -38.15
C ILE A 114 11.99 -12.02 -38.47
N ASP A 115 13.07 -11.55 -37.85
CA ASP A 115 14.41 -12.14 -38.02
C ASP A 115 14.47 -13.60 -37.57
N ALA A 116 13.73 -13.98 -36.53
CA ALA A 116 13.62 -15.36 -36.10
C ALA A 116 12.84 -16.20 -37.14
N GLU A 117 11.78 -15.67 -37.72
CA GLU A 117 11.00 -16.34 -38.79
C GLU A 117 11.85 -16.51 -40.07
N PHE A 118 12.64 -15.52 -40.47
CA PHE A 118 13.59 -15.69 -41.58
C PHE A 118 14.57 -16.83 -41.36
N LYS A 119 15.08 -17.00 -40.13
CA LYS A 119 15.97 -18.12 -39.79
C LYS A 119 15.28 -19.48 -39.91
N THR A 120 13.97 -19.56 -39.63
CA THR A 120 13.24 -20.83 -39.81
C THR A 120 12.97 -21.13 -41.28
N LEU A 121 12.91 -20.12 -42.15
CA LEU A 121 12.66 -20.28 -43.59
C LEU A 121 13.94 -20.47 -44.42
N ASP A 122 15.14 -20.19 -43.87
CA ASP A 122 16.43 -20.30 -44.57
C ASP A 122 16.69 -21.69 -45.19
N TYR A 123 16.15 -22.77 -44.60
CA TYR A 123 16.29 -24.12 -45.16
C TYR A 123 15.67 -24.26 -46.56
N ILE A 124 14.66 -23.45 -46.88
CA ILE A 124 13.96 -23.49 -48.18
C ILE A 124 14.93 -23.12 -49.30
N GLY A 125 15.69 -22.03 -49.10
CA GLY A 125 16.74 -21.60 -50.02
C GLY A 125 17.79 -22.69 -50.25
N ILE A 126 18.21 -23.38 -49.17
CA ILE A 126 19.16 -24.50 -49.25
C ILE A 126 18.58 -25.68 -50.04
N LYS A 127 17.31 -26.06 -49.81
CA LYS A 127 16.67 -27.16 -50.54
C LYS A 127 16.55 -26.88 -52.04
N ILE A 128 16.19 -25.64 -52.39
CA ILE A 128 16.11 -25.21 -53.79
C ILE A 128 17.51 -25.20 -54.44
N ALA A 129 18.50 -24.61 -53.77
CA ALA A 129 19.88 -24.53 -54.28
C ALA A 129 20.55 -25.92 -54.43
N THR A 130 20.22 -26.86 -53.57
CA THR A 130 20.74 -28.24 -53.64
C THR A 130 19.95 -29.16 -54.59
N GLY A 131 18.92 -28.63 -55.28
CA GLY A 131 18.08 -29.38 -56.21
C GLY A 131 17.16 -30.40 -55.55
N ARG A 132 16.93 -30.30 -54.23
CA ARG A 132 16.05 -31.19 -53.46
C ARG A 132 14.59 -30.76 -53.48
N ALA A 133 14.33 -29.52 -53.91
CA ALA A 133 13.00 -28.96 -54.11
C ALA A 133 13.06 -27.90 -55.22
N SER A 134 11.90 -27.48 -55.70
CA SER A 134 11.73 -26.39 -56.65
C SER A 134 11.10 -25.17 -55.95
N ILE A 135 11.15 -24.01 -56.60
CA ILE A 135 10.47 -22.79 -56.13
C ILE A 135 8.97 -23.02 -55.98
N SER A 136 8.37 -23.79 -56.89
CA SER A 136 6.93 -24.09 -56.87
C SER A 136 6.49 -24.90 -55.65
N ASP A 137 7.40 -25.66 -55.03
CA ASP A 137 7.08 -26.46 -53.84
C ASP A 137 6.94 -25.61 -52.57
N TYR A 138 7.39 -24.35 -52.61
CA TYR A 138 7.42 -23.41 -51.48
C TYR A 138 6.91 -22.02 -51.85
N GLU A 139 6.06 -21.92 -52.87
CA GLU A 139 5.47 -20.65 -53.32
C GLU A 139 4.83 -19.82 -52.18
N PRO A 140 4.03 -20.39 -51.25
CA PRO A 140 3.43 -19.60 -50.17
C PRO A 140 4.47 -19.11 -49.15
N GLU A 141 5.49 -19.90 -48.83
CA GLU A 141 6.57 -19.49 -47.93
C GLU A 141 7.45 -18.41 -48.56
N ILE A 142 7.68 -18.46 -49.87
CA ILE A 142 8.43 -17.43 -50.60
C ILE A 142 7.64 -16.12 -50.65
N ALA A 143 6.33 -16.18 -50.88
CA ALA A 143 5.46 -15.00 -50.77
C ALA A 143 5.50 -14.42 -49.35
N ARG A 144 5.41 -15.27 -48.32
CA ARG A 144 5.51 -14.87 -46.92
C ARG A 144 6.84 -14.20 -46.59
N MET A 145 7.97 -14.72 -47.09
CA MET A 145 9.29 -14.09 -46.93
C MET A 145 9.34 -12.69 -47.55
N SER A 146 8.68 -12.48 -48.70
CA SER A 146 8.58 -11.15 -49.30
C SER A 146 7.79 -10.19 -48.41
N GLU A 147 6.63 -10.62 -47.91
CA GLU A 147 5.82 -9.80 -46.99
C GLU A 147 6.58 -9.44 -45.71
N LEU A 148 7.29 -10.40 -45.12
CA LEU A 148 8.10 -10.19 -43.92
C LEU A 148 9.24 -9.20 -44.18
N ALA A 149 9.84 -9.21 -45.37
CA ALA A 149 10.89 -8.27 -45.74
C ALA A 149 10.34 -6.84 -45.86
N ASP A 150 9.16 -6.69 -46.48
CA ASP A 150 8.48 -5.40 -46.59
C ASP A 150 8.07 -4.88 -45.21
N GLU A 151 7.46 -5.72 -44.36
CA GLU A 151 7.09 -5.37 -42.98
C GLU A 151 8.31 -4.95 -42.15
N LYS A 152 9.44 -5.66 -42.29
CA LYS A 152 10.67 -5.31 -41.58
C LYS A 152 11.20 -3.94 -42.00
N ASN A 153 11.22 -3.64 -43.30
CA ASN A 153 11.70 -2.34 -43.80
C ASN A 153 10.82 -1.18 -43.29
N GLU A 154 9.50 -1.39 -43.23
CA GLU A 154 8.57 -0.40 -42.65
C GLU A 154 8.84 -0.19 -41.16
N LEU A 155 9.03 -1.27 -40.40
CA LEU A 155 9.33 -1.19 -38.96
C LEU A 155 10.70 -0.53 -38.69
N GLU A 156 11.73 -0.80 -39.50
CA GLU A 156 13.04 -0.15 -39.39
C GLU A 156 12.95 1.36 -39.67
N THR A 157 12.09 1.75 -40.62
CA THR A 157 11.81 3.17 -40.90
C THR A 157 11.11 3.82 -39.69
N GLN A 158 10.05 3.19 -39.16
CA GLN A 158 9.34 3.67 -37.98
C GLN A 158 10.26 3.78 -36.74
N LEU A 159 11.16 2.81 -36.55
CA LEU A 159 12.12 2.82 -35.46
C LEU A 159 13.08 4.01 -35.59
N THR A 160 13.55 4.29 -36.81
CA THR A 160 14.42 5.43 -37.10
C THR A 160 13.72 6.75 -36.80
N ASP A 161 12.45 6.90 -37.19
CA ASP A 161 11.65 8.10 -36.91
C ASP A 161 11.43 8.32 -35.39
N LEU A 162 11.06 7.24 -34.68
CA LEU A 162 10.87 7.26 -33.23
C LEU A 162 12.16 7.61 -32.46
N GLN A 163 13.32 7.20 -32.97
CA GLN A 163 14.63 7.49 -32.39
C GLN A 163 15.11 8.91 -32.74
N SER A 164 14.85 9.38 -33.96
CA SER A 164 15.25 10.72 -34.43
C SER A 164 14.46 11.85 -33.74
N THR A 165 13.25 11.57 -33.27
CA THR A 165 12.43 12.52 -32.51
C THR A 165 13.13 12.97 -31.20
N LYS A 166 14.08 12.19 -30.69
CA LYS A 166 14.86 12.51 -29.48
C LYS A 166 15.97 13.55 -29.71
N GLU A 167 16.45 13.73 -30.95
CA GLU A 167 17.62 14.59 -31.22
C GLU A 167 17.25 16.06 -31.52
N VAL A 168 15.96 16.41 -31.56
CA VAL A 168 15.48 17.74 -31.97
C VAL A 168 14.94 18.59 -30.80
N GLU A 169 14.92 18.06 -29.57
CA GLU A 169 14.55 18.80 -28.35
C GLU A 169 15.75 19.18 -27.46
#